data_AF-A0A7C1DRY9-F1
#
_entry.id   AF-A0A7C1DRY9-F1
#
_cell.length_a   1.000
_cell.length_b   1.000
_cell.length_c   1.000
_cell.angle_alpha   90.00
_cell.angle_beta   90.00
_cell.angle_gamma   90.00
#
_symmetry.space_group_name_H-M   'P 1'
#
loop_
_entity.id
_entity.type
_entity.pdbx_description
1 polymer ?
#
loop_
_entity_poly.entity_id
_entity_poly.type
_entity_poly.pdbx_seq_one_letter_code
_entity_poly.pdbx_strand_id
1 'polypeptide(L)'
;HIMEFIQRESHEASRILAEKRGPFPNIDKSVFSGRPECRYRNATTTTIAPTGTLSIIADCSSGIEPLFALSFVRHVMDNDELPEVNAVFERIARERGFFNREVMETIARSGTISHMEEIPSDVREIFVTAHDVTPEWHVKMQAAFQKHTDNAVSKTVNLAHDATVEDVRKVYDLSYRLGCKGVTIYRDGSRESQVLSLGEKKTQEDGFLSAVKERPETLIGFTTKMVTGLGTLYVTVTEYEGRPFEVFATIGKSGTSTTAKTEAIGRLVSLALRSGVRVDKIVEQLKGIGGEHPVFQKDGLVLSIPDAISRILEKRYLKDSNQKANRNRNHSLKGEACPECGQKISFEEGCMTCHFCGYSKCG
;
A
#
# COMPACT_ATOMS: atom_id res chain seq x y z
N HIS A 1 15.59 33.21 15.84
CA HIS A 1 15.43 31.98 15.02
C HIS A 1 14.17 32.06 14.14
N ILE A 2 14.06 31.35 13.00
CA ILE A 2 12.89 31.44 12.08
C ILE A 2 11.58 31.08 12.79
N MET A 3 11.55 29.96 13.52
CA MET A 3 10.33 29.52 14.19
C MET A 3 9.92 30.42 15.35
N GLU A 4 10.90 31.02 16.04
CA GLU A 4 10.65 32.04 17.07
C GLU A 4 9.96 33.28 16.50
N PHE A 5 10.41 33.75 15.33
CA PHE A 5 9.74 34.83 14.61
C PHE A 5 8.28 34.44 14.29
N ILE A 6 8.07 33.27 13.68
CA ILE A 6 6.72 32.78 13.34
C ILE A 6 5.81 32.70 14.57
N GLN A 7 6.31 32.15 15.68
CA GLN A 7 5.53 32.04 16.92
C GLN A 7 5.14 33.41 17.46
N ARG A 8 6.09 34.35 17.51
CA ARG A 8 5.84 35.71 17.99
C ARG A 8 4.78 36.42 17.17
N GLU A 9 4.93 36.42 15.84
CA GLU A 9 3.94 37.06 14.95
C GLU A 9 2.57 36.39 15.04
N SER A 10 2.54 35.06 15.20
CA SER A 10 1.31 34.29 15.34
C SER A 10 0.58 34.58 16.66
N HIS A 11 1.31 34.66 17.78
CA HIS A 11 0.79 35.02 19.08
C HIS A 11 0.28 36.48 19.09
N GLU A 12 1.01 37.39 18.45
CA GLU A 12 0.60 38.79 18.32
C GLU A 12 -0.70 38.92 17.50
N ALA A 13 -0.81 38.21 16.38
CA ALA A 13 -2.04 38.17 15.61
C ALA A 13 -3.22 37.61 16.45
N SER A 14 -2.98 36.58 17.26
CA SER A 14 -4.01 36.05 18.17
C SER A 14 -4.41 37.04 19.26
N ARG A 15 -3.47 37.84 19.76
CA ARG A 15 -3.72 38.91 20.74
C ARG A 15 -4.62 40.00 20.16
N ILE A 16 -4.31 40.49 18.95
CA ILE A 16 -5.14 41.47 18.22
C ILE A 16 -6.55 40.93 17.99
N LEU A 17 -6.69 39.63 17.69
CA LEU A 17 -8.01 39.00 17.54
C LEU A 17 -8.79 38.91 18.87
N ALA A 18 -8.09 38.75 19.99
CA ALA A 18 -8.71 38.69 21.31
C ALA A 18 -9.28 40.05 21.73
N GLU A 19 -8.65 41.16 21.36
CA GLU A 19 -9.17 42.50 21.59
C GLU A 19 -10.53 42.70 20.89
N LYS A 20 -10.68 42.16 19.68
CA LYS A 20 -11.90 42.32 18.87
C LYS A 20 -13.00 41.31 19.20
N ARG A 21 -12.64 40.09 19.61
CA ARG A 21 -13.58 38.95 19.71
C ARG A 21 -13.63 38.31 21.10
N GLY A 22 -12.84 38.81 22.04
CA GLY A 22 -12.58 38.18 23.33
C GLY A 22 -11.54 37.05 23.24
N PRO A 23 -10.86 36.73 24.35
CA PRO A 23 -9.92 35.60 24.41
C PRO A 23 -10.62 34.24 24.26
N PHE A 24 -9.86 33.15 24.14
CA PHE A 24 -10.47 31.82 24.15
C PHE A 24 -11.11 31.52 25.53
N PRO A 25 -12.22 30.75 25.60
CA PRO A 25 -13.03 30.64 26.82
C PRO A 25 -12.31 30.11 28.07
N ASN A 26 -11.35 29.20 27.92
CA ASN A 26 -10.66 28.54 29.04
C ASN A 26 -9.30 29.15 29.38
N ILE A 27 -9.06 30.42 29.03
CA ILE A 27 -7.75 31.06 29.21
C ILE A 27 -7.29 31.09 30.68
N ASP A 28 -8.22 31.32 31.62
CA ASP A 28 -7.93 31.36 33.05
C ASP A 28 -7.58 29.97 33.63
N LYS A 29 -7.84 28.90 32.88
CA LYS A 29 -7.48 27.51 33.23
C LYS A 29 -6.25 27.00 32.46
N SER A 30 -5.62 27.84 31.66
CA SER A 30 -4.50 27.47 30.78
C SER A 30 -3.14 27.88 31.37
N VAL A 31 -2.06 27.53 30.67
CA VAL A 31 -0.69 27.99 30.99
C VAL A 31 -0.52 29.51 30.93
N PHE A 32 -1.49 30.24 30.37
CA PHE A 32 -1.52 31.70 30.28
C PHE A 32 -2.30 32.37 31.43
N SER A 33 -2.84 31.59 32.37
CA SER A 33 -3.59 32.13 33.52
C SER A 33 -2.73 33.13 34.31
N GLY A 34 -3.30 34.30 34.62
CA GLY A 34 -2.62 35.37 35.35
C GLY A 34 -1.57 36.15 34.56
N ARG A 35 -1.49 35.98 33.23
CA ARG A 35 -0.55 36.70 32.33
C ARG A 35 -1.28 37.63 31.38
N PRO A 36 -1.47 38.93 31.72
CA PRO A 36 -2.21 39.88 30.89
C PRO A 36 -1.65 40.04 29.48
N GLU A 37 -0.33 39.90 29.32
CA GLU A 37 0.40 39.94 28.06
C GLU A 37 0.11 38.74 27.14
N CYS A 38 -0.38 37.63 27.70
CA CYS A 38 -0.70 36.39 26.98
C CYS A 38 -2.21 36.24 26.70
N ARG A 39 -2.93 37.35 26.53
CA ARG A 39 -4.38 37.33 26.25
C ARG A 39 -4.68 37.01 24.79
N TYR A 40 -4.68 35.71 24.46
CA TYR A 40 -4.84 35.23 23.08
C TYR A 40 -6.28 34.81 22.73
N ARG A 41 -6.62 34.89 21.43
CA ARG A 41 -7.89 34.39 20.88
C ARG A 41 -7.89 32.87 20.70
N ASN A 42 -6.72 32.29 20.47
CA ASN A 42 -6.52 30.88 20.20
C ASN A 42 -5.66 30.28 21.32
N ALA A 43 -5.97 29.06 21.74
CA ALA A 43 -5.19 28.37 22.77
C ALA A 43 -3.78 27.98 22.28
N THR A 44 -3.66 27.67 20.99
CA THR A 44 -2.42 27.37 20.28
C THR A 44 -2.54 27.89 18.86
N THR A 45 -1.45 28.35 18.25
CA THR A 45 -1.48 28.88 16.88
C THR A 45 -0.44 28.26 15.95
N THR A 46 0.54 27.52 16.49
CA THR A 46 1.61 26.92 15.70
C THR A 46 1.64 25.39 15.82
N THR A 47 1.82 24.73 14.68
CA THR A 47 2.04 23.29 14.54
C THR A 47 2.78 23.03 13.24
N ILE A 48 3.71 22.08 13.21
CA ILE A 48 4.39 21.67 11.97
C ILE A 48 3.85 20.31 11.56
N ALA A 49 2.89 20.33 10.64
CA ALA A 49 2.26 19.14 10.08
C ALA A 49 3.06 18.58 8.89
N PRO A 50 2.84 17.32 8.49
CA PRO A 50 3.33 16.81 7.21
C PRO A 50 2.79 17.65 6.05
N THR A 51 3.66 18.08 5.14
CA THR A 51 3.26 18.89 3.97
C THR A 51 3.55 18.19 2.64
N GLY A 52 3.56 16.86 2.59
CA GLY A 52 4.01 16.09 1.41
C GLY A 52 3.40 16.54 0.08
N THR A 53 2.07 16.57 -0.03
CA THR A 53 1.41 17.03 -1.27
C THR A 53 1.51 18.53 -1.47
N LEU A 54 1.46 19.32 -0.38
CA LEU A 54 1.53 20.79 -0.46
C LEU A 54 2.91 21.27 -0.93
N SER A 55 3.97 20.58 -0.53
CA SER A 55 5.35 20.92 -0.90
C SER A 55 5.62 20.63 -2.37
N ILE A 56 4.94 19.64 -2.97
CA ILE A 56 4.97 19.41 -4.43
C ILE A 56 4.30 20.57 -5.17
N ILE A 57 3.13 21.03 -4.70
CA ILE A 57 2.42 22.17 -5.32
C ILE A 57 3.24 23.46 -5.20
N ALA A 58 3.91 23.65 -4.07
CA ALA A 58 4.72 24.84 -3.78
C ALA A 58 6.17 24.74 -4.28
N ASP A 59 6.54 23.63 -4.93
CA ASP A 59 7.89 23.33 -5.41
C ASP A 59 8.98 23.58 -4.32
N CYS A 60 8.77 22.99 -3.14
CA CYS A 60 9.66 23.16 -1.99
C CYS A 60 9.85 21.88 -1.18
N SER A 61 10.75 21.91 -0.20
CA SER A 61 10.95 20.80 0.74
C SER A 61 9.75 20.64 1.68
N SER A 62 9.50 19.41 2.14
CA SER A 62 8.38 19.13 3.05
C SER A 62 8.69 19.54 4.49
N GLY A 63 7.90 20.43 5.08
CA GLY A 63 8.03 20.87 6.47
C GLY A 63 9.43 21.39 6.82
N ILE A 64 10.10 20.68 7.73
CA ILE A 64 11.49 20.94 8.15
C ILE A 64 12.42 19.78 7.81
N GLU A 65 12.03 18.96 6.83
CA GLU A 65 12.82 17.80 6.40
C GLU A 65 13.99 18.24 5.50
N PRO A 66 15.18 17.64 5.67
CA PRO A 66 16.19 17.63 4.61
C PRO A 66 15.61 17.02 3.33
N LEU A 67 16.22 17.34 2.19
CA LEU A 67 15.87 16.69 0.93
C LEU A 67 16.11 15.18 1.06
N PHE A 68 15.11 14.38 0.73
CA PHE A 68 15.24 12.93 0.77
C PHE A 68 16.20 12.42 -0.32
N ALA A 69 16.05 12.96 -1.54
CA ALA A 69 16.95 12.71 -2.66
C ALA A 69 17.09 14.00 -3.51
N LEU A 70 18.26 14.17 -4.14
CA LEU A 70 18.51 15.28 -5.07
C LEU A 70 18.03 14.98 -6.49
N SER A 71 17.89 13.70 -6.83
CA SER A 71 17.28 13.25 -8.08
C SER A 71 16.41 12.03 -7.79
N PHE A 72 15.24 11.97 -8.43
CA PHE A 72 14.33 10.84 -8.37
C PHE A 72 13.95 10.41 -9.78
N VAL A 73 13.80 9.10 -9.99
CA VAL A 73 13.35 8.58 -11.29
C VAL A 73 11.83 8.62 -11.33
N ARG A 74 11.30 9.37 -12.28
CA ARG A 74 9.88 9.34 -12.60
C ARG A 74 9.67 8.41 -13.80
N HIS A 75 8.89 7.36 -13.61
CA HIS A 75 8.44 6.53 -14.72
C HIS A 75 7.40 7.32 -15.53
N VAL A 76 7.74 7.60 -16.78
CA VAL A 76 6.82 8.16 -17.76
C VAL A 76 6.22 7.02 -18.58
N MET A 77 5.08 7.26 -19.24
CA MET A 77 4.50 6.31 -20.18
C MET A 77 5.57 5.86 -21.19
N ASP A 78 5.54 4.58 -21.60
CA ASP A 78 6.49 3.93 -22.52
C ASP A 78 7.84 3.43 -21.95
N ASN A 79 7.89 3.05 -20.66
CA ASN A 79 9.10 2.50 -20.01
C ASN A 79 10.30 3.46 -19.96
N ASP A 80 10.13 4.73 -20.34
CA ASP A 80 11.16 5.74 -20.22
C ASP A 80 11.27 6.25 -18.77
N GLU A 81 12.49 6.19 -18.25
CA GLU A 81 12.88 6.72 -16.95
C GLU A 81 13.48 8.11 -17.14
N LEU A 82 12.78 9.14 -16.63
CA LEU A 82 13.32 10.50 -16.62
C LEU A 82 13.78 10.85 -15.19
N PRO A 83 15.08 11.15 -14.98
CA PRO A 83 15.54 11.67 -13.71
C PRO A 83 15.03 13.10 -13.55
N GLU A 84 14.19 13.31 -12.55
CA GLU A 84 13.78 14.63 -12.10
C GLU A 84 14.79 15.07 -11.03
N VAL A 85 15.46 16.20 -11.26
CA VAL A 85 16.57 16.68 -10.43
C VAL A 85 16.11 17.94 -9.70
N ASN A 86 16.57 18.13 -8.46
CA ASN A 86 16.35 19.38 -7.74
C ASN A 86 16.84 20.58 -8.58
N ALA A 87 15.96 21.53 -8.87
CA ALA A 87 16.22 22.63 -9.79
C ALA A 87 17.43 23.49 -9.39
N VAL A 88 17.66 23.69 -8.09
CA VAL A 88 18.81 24.47 -7.59
C VAL A 88 20.11 23.70 -7.80
N PHE A 89 20.11 22.40 -7.51
CA PHE A 89 21.25 21.53 -7.75
C PHE A 89 21.58 21.43 -9.24
N GLU A 90 20.58 21.22 -10.10
CA GLU A 90 20.77 21.17 -11.56
C GLU A 90 21.38 22.46 -12.10
N ARG A 91 20.86 23.62 -11.67
CA ARG A 91 21.41 24.92 -12.08
C ARG A 91 22.89 25.03 -11.73
N ILE A 92 23.27 24.71 -10.48
CA ILE A 92 24.66 24.78 -10.03
C ILE A 92 25.53 23.77 -10.78
N ALA A 93 25.02 22.56 -11.04
CA ALA A 93 25.72 21.54 -11.81
C ALA A 93 26.02 22.00 -13.24
N ARG A 94 25.07 22.68 -13.88
CA ARG A 94 25.24 23.25 -15.23
C ARG A 94 26.21 24.43 -15.23
N GLU A 95 26.05 25.37 -14.29
CA GLU A 95 26.93 26.55 -14.15
C GLU A 95 28.39 26.16 -13.89
N ARG A 96 28.61 25.09 -13.11
CA ARG A 96 29.95 24.63 -12.71
C ARG A 96 30.48 23.46 -13.56
N GLY A 97 29.75 23.07 -14.62
CA GLY A 97 30.23 22.13 -15.62
C GLY A 97 30.32 20.66 -15.20
N PHE A 98 29.66 20.24 -14.12
CA PHE A 98 29.61 18.84 -13.67
C PHE A 98 28.26 18.16 -13.94
N PHE A 99 27.34 18.83 -14.65
CA PHE A 99 26.08 18.23 -15.05
C PHE A 99 26.30 17.14 -16.11
N ASN A 100 26.05 15.88 -15.73
CA ASN A 100 26.06 14.72 -16.62
C ASN A 100 24.85 13.83 -16.30
N ARG A 101 24.19 13.28 -17.33
CA ARG A 101 23.04 12.38 -17.17
C ARG A 101 23.40 11.14 -16.35
N GLU A 102 24.57 10.54 -16.60
CA GLU A 102 25.05 9.37 -15.85
C GLU A 102 25.29 9.70 -14.37
N VAL A 103 25.77 10.91 -14.09
CA VAL A 103 25.92 11.41 -12.72
C VAL A 103 24.56 11.56 -12.07
N MET A 104 23.57 12.17 -12.74
CA MET A 104 22.21 12.30 -12.18
C MET A 104 21.53 10.95 -11.93
N GLU A 105 21.66 9.99 -12.85
CA GLU A 105 21.19 8.62 -12.67
C GLU A 105 21.89 7.93 -11.48
N THR A 106 23.18 8.19 -11.29
CA THR A 106 23.94 7.66 -10.15
C THR A 106 23.50 8.29 -8.83
N ILE A 107 23.23 9.60 -8.82
CA ILE A 107 22.67 10.31 -7.66
C ILE A 107 21.30 9.73 -7.29
N ALA A 108 20.43 9.49 -8.28
CA ALA A 108 19.10 8.93 -8.04
C ALA A 108 19.14 7.50 -7.45
N ARG A 109 20.17 6.71 -7.80
CA ARG A 109 20.40 5.38 -7.24
C ARG A 109 21.05 5.40 -5.85
N SER A 110 22.09 6.22 -5.69
CA SER A 110 22.90 6.31 -4.48
C SER A 110 22.15 6.99 -3.33
N GLY A 111 21.33 8.01 -3.63
CA GLY A 111 20.67 8.84 -2.62
C GLY A 111 21.58 9.79 -1.85
N THR A 112 22.88 9.70 -2.04
CA THR A 112 23.90 10.59 -1.49
C THR A 112 24.91 10.98 -2.56
N ILE A 113 25.43 12.21 -2.43
CA ILE A 113 26.54 12.73 -3.23
C ILE A 113 27.86 12.79 -2.46
N SER A 114 27.86 12.42 -1.18
CA SER A 114 29.01 12.61 -0.28
C SER A 114 30.29 11.94 -0.79
N HIS A 115 30.19 10.79 -1.47
CA HIS A 115 31.31 10.01 -1.98
C HIS A 115 31.69 10.31 -3.44
N MET A 116 30.99 11.23 -4.13
CA MET A 116 31.19 11.49 -5.55
C MET A 116 32.27 12.56 -5.76
N GLU A 117 33.50 12.14 -6.08
CA GLU A 117 34.65 13.04 -6.28
C GLU A 117 34.49 14.00 -7.46
N GLU A 118 33.66 13.63 -8.43
CA GLU A 118 33.29 14.44 -9.59
C GLU A 118 32.51 15.71 -9.21
N ILE A 119 31.96 15.75 -7.98
CA ILE A 119 31.20 16.88 -7.44
C ILE A 119 32.10 17.69 -6.48
N PRO A 120 32.24 19.02 -6.70
CA PRO A 120 33.01 19.89 -5.81
C PRO A 120 32.63 19.74 -4.33
N SER A 121 33.62 19.81 -3.43
CA SER A 121 33.40 19.59 -2.00
C SER A 121 32.41 20.57 -1.38
N ASP A 122 32.46 21.84 -1.78
CA ASP A 122 31.53 22.88 -1.30
C ASP A 122 30.07 22.59 -1.70
N VAL A 123 29.87 21.99 -2.88
CA VAL A 123 28.54 21.52 -3.32
C VAL A 123 28.10 20.32 -2.49
N ARG A 124 29.00 19.35 -2.24
CA ARG A 124 28.70 18.17 -1.42
C ARG A 124 28.32 18.52 0.02
N GLU A 125 28.95 19.56 0.59
CA GLU A 125 28.64 20.05 1.93
C GLU A 125 27.27 20.76 2.02
N ILE A 126 26.82 21.39 0.93
CA ILE A 126 25.53 22.10 0.90
C ILE A 126 24.37 21.13 0.63
N PHE A 127 24.53 20.22 -0.33
CA PHE A 127 23.45 19.36 -0.81
C PHE A 127 23.44 17.99 -0.10
N VAL A 128 23.49 18.03 1.23
CA VAL A 128 23.31 16.83 2.07
C VAL A 128 21.86 16.35 2.03
N THR A 129 21.67 15.04 1.91
CA THR A 129 20.33 14.43 1.93
C THR A 129 19.96 13.93 3.31
N ALA A 130 18.70 13.49 3.47
CA ALA A 130 18.21 12.96 4.73
C ALA A 130 19.02 11.74 5.24
N HIS A 131 19.66 11.00 4.34
CA HIS A 131 20.51 9.85 4.65
C HIS A 131 21.92 10.25 5.12
N ASP A 132 22.40 11.43 4.69
CA ASP A 132 23.70 11.98 5.11
C ASP A 132 23.62 12.60 6.52
N VAL A 133 22.42 12.98 6.96
CA VAL A 133 22.20 13.60 8.27
C VAL A 133 22.12 12.53 9.35
N THR A 134 23.03 12.59 10.31
CA THR A 134 23.03 11.66 11.45
C THR A 134 21.70 11.73 12.25
N PRO A 135 21.29 10.63 12.91
CA PRO A 135 20.05 10.62 13.69
C PRO A 135 20.01 11.68 14.79
N GLU A 136 21.16 11.96 15.42
CA GLU A 136 21.31 13.02 16.42
C GLU A 136 20.98 14.40 15.85
N TRP A 137 21.49 14.72 14.65
CA TRP A 137 21.21 15.99 14.00
C TRP A 137 19.76 16.11 13.55
N HIS A 138 19.11 15.04 13.08
CA HIS A 138 17.67 15.05 12.81
C HIS A 138 16.86 15.46 14.05
N VAL A 139 17.19 14.91 15.22
CA VAL A 139 16.52 15.25 16.48
C VAL A 139 16.82 16.69 16.89
N LYS A 140 18.08 17.14 16.78
CA LYS A 140 18.45 18.54 17.10
C LYS A 140 17.71 19.55 16.22
N MET A 141 17.55 19.26 14.92
CA MET A 141 16.75 20.07 14.01
C MET A 141 15.31 20.16 14.49
N GLN A 142 14.70 19.02 14.83
CA GLN A 142 13.34 18.98 15.36
C GLN A 142 13.21 19.80 16.65
N ALA A 143 14.14 19.63 17.60
CA ALA A 143 14.14 20.32 18.88
C ALA A 143 14.22 21.84 18.73
N ALA A 144 15.04 22.33 17.80
CA ALA A 144 15.19 23.75 17.51
C ALA A 144 13.86 24.41 17.10
N PHE A 145 13.05 23.72 16.30
CA PHE A 145 11.71 24.19 15.92
C PHE A 145 10.66 23.94 17.02
N GLN A 146 10.76 22.81 17.72
CA GLN A 146 9.82 22.44 18.78
C GLN A 146 9.79 23.44 19.92
N LYS A 147 10.94 24.06 20.25
CA LYS A 147 11.07 25.13 21.26
C LYS A 147 10.12 26.30 21.04
N HIS A 148 9.80 26.58 19.77
CA HIS A 148 8.95 27.71 19.35
C HIS A 148 7.65 27.23 18.67
N THR A 149 7.17 26.03 19.01
CA THR A 149 5.93 25.46 18.47
C THR A 149 4.98 25.09 19.60
N ASP A 150 3.74 25.58 19.57
CA ASP A 150 2.73 25.36 20.62
C ASP A 150 2.28 23.91 20.68
N ASN A 151 2.06 23.28 19.52
CA ASN A 151 1.79 21.86 19.38
C ASN A 151 3.08 21.08 19.07
N ALA A 152 3.00 19.99 18.32
CA ALA A 152 4.13 19.13 17.98
C ALA A 152 4.75 19.47 16.61
N VAL A 153 5.93 18.91 16.37
CA VAL A 153 6.62 18.96 15.08
C VAL A 153 6.63 17.57 14.47
N SER A 154 6.04 17.43 13.28
CA SER A 154 6.08 16.19 12.50
C SER A 154 7.32 16.19 11.62
N LYS A 155 8.41 15.62 12.14
CA LYS A 155 9.66 15.38 11.43
C LYS A 155 10.09 13.92 11.60
N THR A 156 10.66 13.35 10.56
CA THR A 156 11.16 11.99 10.49
C THR A 156 12.67 11.96 10.78
N VAL A 157 13.08 11.06 11.66
CA VAL A 157 14.46 10.67 11.87
C VAL A 157 14.72 9.46 10.97
N ASN A 158 15.47 9.65 9.90
CA ASN A 158 15.84 8.58 8.98
C ASN A 158 17.05 7.81 9.55
N LEU A 159 16.91 6.48 9.63
CA LEU A 159 17.93 5.55 10.08
C LEU A 159 18.33 4.62 8.94
N ALA A 160 19.61 4.25 8.89
CA ALA A 160 20.11 3.26 7.96
C ALA A 160 19.45 1.89 8.17
N HIS A 161 19.49 1.03 7.14
CA HIS A 161 18.87 -0.30 7.17
C HIS A 161 19.40 -1.19 8.30
N ASP A 162 20.70 -1.08 8.61
CA ASP A 162 21.40 -1.81 9.67
C ASP A 162 21.25 -1.20 11.07
N ALA A 163 20.49 -0.11 11.22
CA ALA A 163 20.30 0.54 12.51
C ALA A 163 19.72 -0.40 13.57
N THR A 164 20.34 -0.37 14.74
CA THR A 164 20.04 -1.29 15.84
C THR A 164 18.91 -0.76 16.74
N VAL A 165 18.37 -1.63 17.60
CA VAL A 165 17.43 -1.23 18.65
C VAL A 165 18.04 -0.16 19.58
N GLU A 166 19.35 -0.22 19.80
CA GLU A 166 20.05 0.76 20.64
C GLU A 166 20.10 2.13 19.96
N ASP A 167 20.23 2.19 18.63
CA ASP A 167 20.21 3.46 17.90
C ASP A 167 18.82 4.10 17.92
N VAL A 168 17.77 3.28 17.81
CA VAL A 168 16.38 3.73 18.01
C VAL A 168 16.18 4.27 19.43
N ARG A 169 16.69 3.58 20.46
CA ARG A 169 16.64 4.04 21.85
C ARG A 169 17.29 5.41 22.02
N LYS A 170 18.51 5.59 21.49
CA LYS A 170 19.23 6.88 21.55
C LYS A 170 18.40 8.03 20.96
N VAL A 171 17.68 7.79 19.88
CA VAL A 171 16.79 8.81 19.25
C VAL A 171 15.66 9.21 20.19
N TYR A 172 14.99 8.24 20.83
CA TYR A 172 13.94 8.52 21.82
C TYR A 172 14.50 9.26 23.05
N ASP A 173 15.62 8.80 23.60
CA ASP A 173 16.25 9.40 24.78
C ASP A 173 16.71 10.83 24.52
N LEU A 174 17.30 11.08 23.34
CA LEU A 174 17.70 12.43 22.93
C LEU A 174 16.48 13.33 22.71
N SER A 175 15.45 12.83 22.03
CA SER A 175 14.19 13.57 21.81
C SER A 175 13.56 13.98 23.14
N TYR A 176 13.50 13.07 24.10
CA TYR A 176 12.99 13.35 25.45
C TYR A 176 13.83 14.41 26.16
N ARG A 177 15.16 14.25 26.20
CA ARG A 177 16.07 15.20 26.84
C ARG A 177 15.99 16.61 26.26
N LEU A 178 15.75 16.73 24.96
CA LEU A 178 15.63 18.02 24.27
C LEU A 178 14.21 18.61 24.29
N GLY A 179 13.25 17.96 24.94
CA GLY A 179 11.88 18.46 25.08
C GLY A 179 11.03 18.32 23.81
N CYS A 180 11.36 17.36 22.94
CA CYS A 180 10.51 17.01 21.80
C CYS A 180 9.18 16.41 22.29
N LYS A 181 8.04 16.90 21.77
CA LYS A 181 6.70 16.41 22.16
C LYS A 181 6.31 15.10 21.48
N GLY A 182 7.03 14.71 20.44
CA GLY A 182 6.89 13.45 19.70
C GLY A 182 8.12 13.24 18.85
N VAL A 183 8.28 12.06 18.26
CA VAL A 183 9.34 11.76 17.29
C VAL A 183 8.85 10.66 16.36
N THR A 184 9.14 10.80 15.08
CA THR A 184 8.87 9.77 14.07
C THR A 184 10.20 9.18 13.63
N ILE A 185 10.30 7.86 13.63
CA ILE A 185 11.50 7.14 13.20
C ILE A 185 11.14 6.34 11.96
N TYR A 186 11.99 6.43 10.94
CA TYR A 186 11.92 5.59 9.76
C TYR A 186 13.26 4.88 9.60
N ARG A 187 13.24 3.54 9.66
CA ARG A 187 14.42 2.72 9.37
C ARG A 187 14.33 2.25 7.93
N ASP A 188 15.38 2.44 7.17
CA ASP A 188 15.37 2.05 5.77
C ASP A 188 15.09 0.54 5.60
N GLY A 189 14.33 0.21 4.57
CA GLY A 189 13.83 -1.15 4.32
C GLY A 189 12.79 -1.69 5.32
N SER A 190 12.28 -0.89 6.27
CA SER A 190 11.27 -1.36 7.25
C SER A 190 9.84 -1.44 6.71
N ARG A 191 9.58 -0.96 5.48
CA ARG A 191 8.28 -1.06 4.80
C ARG A 191 8.46 -1.73 3.44
N GLU A 192 7.50 -2.57 3.05
CA GLU A 192 7.52 -3.33 1.79
C GLU A 192 7.37 -2.43 0.56
N SER A 193 6.59 -1.34 0.68
CA SER A 193 6.45 -0.31 -0.36
C SER A 193 6.95 1.04 0.16
N GLN A 194 7.94 1.60 -0.55
CA GLN A 194 8.45 2.94 -0.32
C GLN A 194 7.88 3.87 -1.39
N VAL A 195 7.35 5.03 -0.99
CA VAL A 195 6.84 6.04 -1.94
C VAL A 195 7.99 6.81 -2.59
N LEU A 196 9.14 6.88 -1.90
CA LEU A 196 10.40 7.44 -2.38
C LEU A 196 11.46 6.35 -2.15
N SER A 197 11.69 5.49 -3.15
CA SER A 197 12.84 4.58 -3.11
C SER A 197 14.03 5.27 -3.72
N LEU A 198 15.14 5.29 -2.97
CA LEU A 198 16.46 5.26 -3.58
C LEU A 198 16.52 3.99 -4.43
N GLY A 199 17.04 4.07 -5.66
CA GLY A 199 16.88 3.06 -6.72
C GLY A 199 17.41 1.64 -6.47
N GLU A 200 17.07 1.01 -5.34
CA GLU A 200 17.17 -0.42 -5.15
C GLU A 200 15.93 -1.10 -5.71
N LYS A 201 16.12 -1.77 -6.84
CA LYS A 201 15.22 -2.80 -7.35
C LYS A 201 15.03 -3.88 -6.27
N LYS A 202 13.96 -3.76 -5.49
CA LYS A 202 13.18 -4.95 -5.12
C LYS A 202 12.15 -5.15 -6.21
N THR A 203 12.42 -6.10 -7.09
CA THR A 203 11.44 -6.76 -7.95
C THR A 203 10.41 -7.44 -7.05
N GLN A 204 9.48 -6.66 -6.50
CA GLN A 204 8.18 -7.14 -6.05
C GLN A 204 7.16 -6.38 -6.87
N GLU A 205 6.72 -7.04 -7.94
CA GLU A 205 5.53 -6.70 -8.72
C GLU A 205 4.30 -6.75 -7.80
N ASP A 206 4.07 -5.70 -7.03
CA ASP A 206 2.75 -5.37 -6.50
C ASP A 206 2.47 -3.88 -6.84
N GLY A 207 2.61 -3.59 -8.14
CA GLY A 207 2.11 -2.36 -8.74
C GLY A 207 0.63 -2.49 -8.99
N PHE A 208 -0.15 -1.57 -8.42
CA PHE A 208 -1.57 -1.36 -8.74
C PHE A 208 -1.74 -1.33 -10.27
N LEU A 209 -2.44 -2.34 -10.84
CA LEU A 209 -2.90 -2.45 -12.24
C LEU A 209 -1.96 -1.78 -13.28
N SER A 210 -0.76 -2.33 -13.45
CA SER A 210 0.07 -2.05 -14.62
C SER A 210 -0.65 -2.51 -15.89
N ALA A 211 -0.41 -1.82 -17.01
CA ALA A 211 -1.05 -2.01 -18.31
C ALA A 211 -1.33 -3.50 -18.63
N VAL A 212 -2.55 -3.80 -19.04
CA VAL A 212 -2.97 -5.17 -19.40
C VAL A 212 -1.96 -5.76 -20.37
N LYS A 213 -1.21 -6.78 -19.95
CA LYS A 213 -0.13 -7.35 -20.75
C LYS A 213 -0.67 -7.85 -22.09
N GLU A 214 -0.05 -7.45 -23.19
CA GLU A 214 -0.42 -7.93 -24.52
C GLU A 214 -0.20 -9.43 -24.63
N ARG A 215 -1.07 -10.09 -25.40
CA ARG A 215 -1.08 -11.54 -25.55
C ARG A 215 -0.09 -11.95 -26.65
N PRO A 216 0.88 -12.84 -26.38
CA PRO A 216 1.73 -13.44 -27.41
C PRO A 216 0.93 -14.32 -28.38
N GLU A 217 1.45 -14.51 -29.58
CA GLU A 217 0.80 -15.33 -30.62
C GLU A 217 0.62 -16.79 -30.17
N THR A 218 1.63 -17.37 -29.52
CA THR A 218 1.61 -18.75 -29.03
C THR A 218 1.84 -18.79 -27.52
N LEU A 219 0.97 -19.53 -26.82
CA LEU A 219 1.09 -19.79 -25.39
C LEU A 219 0.99 -21.29 -25.13
N ILE A 220 1.78 -21.77 -24.17
CA ILE A 220 1.70 -23.15 -23.69
C ILE A 220 0.65 -23.19 -22.58
N GLY A 221 -0.06 -24.30 -22.44
CA GLY A 221 -1.08 -24.42 -21.41
C GLY A 221 -1.53 -25.86 -21.20
N PHE A 222 -2.50 -26.03 -20.32
CA PHE A 222 -3.14 -27.31 -20.07
C PHE A 222 -4.65 -27.17 -20.02
N THR A 223 -5.35 -28.27 -20.31
CA THR A 223 -6.80 -28.36 -20.19
C THR A 223 -7.16 -29.42 -19.16
N THR A 224 -7.99 -29.04 -18.20
CA THR A 224 -8.55 -29.95 -17.20
C THR A 224 -10.04 -30.14 -17.42
N LYS A 225 -10.48 -31.40 -17.45
CA LYS A 225 -11.89 -31.78 -17.51
C LYS A 225 -12.47 -31.89 -16.10
N MET A 226 -13.63 -31.30 -15.86
CA MET A 226 -14.35 -31.36 -14.59
C MET A 226 -15.86 -31.53 -14.83
N VAL A 227 -16.51 -32.41 -14.06
CA VAL A 227 -17.97 -32.62 -14.10
C VAL A 227 -18.67 -31.62 -13.17
N THR A 228 -19.61 -30.83 -13.69
CA THR A 228 -20.44 -29.92 -12.89
C THR A 228 -21.90 -30.35 -12.98
N GLY A 229 -22.79 -29.83 -12.13
CA GLY A 229 -24.22 -30.15 -12.24
C GLY A 229 -24.90 -29.58 -13.48
N LEU A 230 -24.23 -28.70 -14.22
CA LEU A 230 -24.70 -28.16 -15.48
C LEU A 230 -24.11 -28.87 -16.70
N GLY A 231 -23.25 -29.88 -16.49
CA GLY A 231 -22.58 -30.63 -17.55
C GLY A 231 -21.07 -30.71 -17.38
N THR A 232 -20.40 -31.24 -18.40
CA THR A 232 -18.93 -31.34 -18.40
C THR A 232 -18.30 -29.99 -18.75
N LEU A 233 -17.47 -29.49 -17.85
CA LEU A 233 -16.66 -28.28 -17.99
C LEU A 233 -15.24 -28.65 -18.41
N TYR A 234 -14.71 -27.98 -19.42
CA TYR A 234 -13.31 -28.00 -19.80
C TYR A 234 -12.72 -26.64 -19.47
N VAL A 235 -11.69 -26.61 -18.63
CA VAL A 235 -10.98 -25.39 -18.27
C VAL A 235 -9.57 -25.47 -18.82
N THR A 236 -9.26 -24.60 -19.76
CA THR A 236 -7.94 -24.42 -20.34
C THR A 236 -7.26 -23.25 -19.66
N VAL A 237 -6.07 -23.48 -19.10
CA VAL A 237 -5.24 -22.43 -18.51
C VAL A 237 -3.97 -22.32 -19.34
N THR A 238 -3.69 -21.14 -19.87
CA THR A 238 -2.42 -20.84 -20.53
C THR A 238 -1.41 -20.31 -19.50
N GLU A 239 -0.14 -20.55 -19.75
CA GLU A 239 0.97 -20.13 -18.93
C GLU A 239 1.89 -19.19 -19.74
N TYR A 240 2.37 -18.13 -19.11
CA TYR A 240 3.38 -17.22 -19.63
C TYR A 240 4.45 -17.04 -18.55
N GLU A 241 5.72 -17.27 -18.90
CA GLU A 241 6.85 -17.19 -17.96
C GLU A 241 6.64 -18.02 -16.66
N GLY A 242 6.00 -19.19 -16.79
CA GLY A 242 5.74 -20.11 -15.67
C GLY A 242 4.59 -19.68 -14.74
N ARG A 243 3.82 -18.64 -15.10
CA ARG A 243 2.64 -18.17 -14.36
C ARG A 243 1.37 -18.31 -15.20
N PRO A 244 0.18 -18.52 -14.60
CA PRO A 244 -1.07 -18.55 -15.36
C PRO A 244 -1.35 -17.19 -15.99
N PHE A 245 -1.77 -17.20 -17.25
CA PHE A 245 -1.93 -16.01 -18.08
C PHE A 245 -3.39 -15.82 -18.54
N GLU A 246 -4.03 -16.84 -19.09
CA GLU A 246 -5.45 -16.81 -19.47
C GLU A 246 -6.18 -18.08 -19.02
N VAL A 247 -7.49 -17.94 -18.80
CA VAL A 247 -8.39 -19.03 -18.45
C VAL A 247 -9.57 -19.03 -19.41
N PHE A 248 -9.71 -20.13 -20.15
CA PHE A 248 -10.87 -20.38 -21.01
C PHE A 248 -11.68 -21.53 -20.42
N ALA A 249 -12.98 -21.31 -20.28
CA ALA A 249 -13.89 -22.31 -19.76
C ALA A 249 -14.96 -22.62 -20.81
N THR A 250 -15.14 -23.90 -21.11
CA THR A 250 -16.13 -24.37 -22.09
C THR A 250 -16.98 -25.44 -21.43
N ILE A 251 -18.29 -25.22 -21.39
CA ILE A 251 -19.25 -26.17 -20.83
C ILE A 251 -20.08 -26.82 -21.95
N GLY A 252 -20.13 -28.14 -21.96
CA GLY A 252 -20.82 -28.90 -23.00
C GLY A 252 -22.32 -29.01 -22.75
N LYS A 253 -23.13 -28.68 -23.77
CA LYS A 253 -24.59 -28.93 -23.85
C LYS A 253 -25.43 -28.33 -22.70
N SER A 254 -25.04 -27.19 -22.13
CA SER A 254 -25.67 -26.57 -20.95
C SER A 254 -26.61 -25.38 -21.24
N GLY A 255 -26.94 -25.14 -22.51
CA GLY A 255 -27.75 -23.99 -22.95
C GLY A 255 -26.96 -22.69 -23.11
N THR A 256 -27.51 -21.76 -23.88
CA THR A 256 -26.85 -20.50 -24.31
C THR A 256 -26.49 -19.57 -23.14
N SER A 257 -27.37 -19.44 -22.15
CA SER A 257 -27.14 -18.57 -20.98
C SER A 257 -25.96 -19.04 -20.13
N THR A 258 -25.88 -20.34 -19.86
CA THR A 258 -24.79 -20.94 -19.08
C THR A 258 -23.45 -20.79 -19.79
N THR A 259 -23.43 -21.02 -21.10
CA THR A 259 -22.23 -20.83 -21.92
C THR A 259 -21.77 -19.38 -21.90
N ALA A 260 -22.68 -18.42 -22.07
CA ALA A 260 -22.34 -16.98 -22.04
C ALA A 260 -21.76 -16.55 -20.67
N LYS A 261 -22.36 -17.00 -19.57
CA LYS A 261 -21.83 -16.72 -18.21
C LYS A 261 -20.46 -17.35 -17.99
N THR A 262 -20.27 -18.58 -18.46
CA THR A 262 -18.99 -19.30 -18.35
C THR A 262 -17.88 -18.59 -19.13
N GLU A 263 -18.19 -18.15 -20.35
CA GLU A 263 -17.26 -17.37 -21.17
C GLU A 263 -16.91 -16.03 -20.52
N ALA A 264 -17.92 -15.31 -19.99
CA ALA A 264 -17.70 -14.06 -19.27
C ALA A 264 -16.76 -14.24 -18.07
N ILE A 265 -16.95 -15.29 -17.26
CA ILE A 265 -16.06 -15.60 -16.14
C ILE A 265 -14.64 -15.87 -16.63
N GLY A 266 -14.46 -16.70 -17.67
CA GLY A 266 -13.14 -16.98 -18.24
C GLY A 266 -12.42 -15.71 -18.72
N ARG A 267 -13.14 -14.82 -19.43
CA ARG A 267 -12.60 -13.54 -19.91
C ARG A 267 -12.20 -12.62 -18.76
N LEU A 268 -13.01 -12.50 -17.71
CA LEU A 268 -12.71 -11.66 -16.55
C LEU A 268 -11.52 -12.20 -15.74
N VAL A 269 -11.44 -13.51 -15.56
CA VAL A 269 -10.29 -14.15 -14.91
C VAL A 269 -9.02 -13.97 -15.73
N SER A 270 -9.11 -14.12 -17.06
CA SER A 270 -8.00 -13.87 -17.99
C SER A 270 -7.52 -12.42 -17.91
N LEU A 271 -8.45 -11.46 -17.88
CA LEU A 271 -8.11 -10.06 -17.70
C LEU A 271 -7.39 -9.82 -16.37
N ALA A 272 -7.91 -10.38 -15.27
CA ALA A 272 -7.29 -10.25 -13.96
C ALA A 272 -5.85 -10.81 -13.94
N LEU A 273 -5.62 -11.99 -14.52
CA LEU A 273 -4.29 -12.59 -14.64
C LEU A 273 -3.33 -11.74 -15.48
N ARG A 274 -3.79 -11.25 -16.65
CA ARG A 274 -3.01 -10.35 -17.53
C ARG A 274 -2.71 -8.99 -16.90
N SER A 275 -3.51 -8.59 -15.93
CA SER A 275 -3.34 -7.39 -15.10
C SER A 275 -2.44 -7.62 -13.88
N GLY A 276 -1.86 -8.81 -13.71
CA GLY A 276 -0.95 -9.12 -12.61
C GLY A 276 -1.65 -9.51 -11.30
N VAL A 277 -2.97 -9.76 -11.30
CA VAL A 277 -3.67 -10.21 -10.10
C VAL A 277 -3.20 -11.61 -9.71
N ARG A 278 -2.76 -11.75 -8.45
CA ARG A 278 -2.26 -13.02 -7.92
C ARG A 278 -3.35 -14.11 -7.92
N VAL A 279 -2.93 -15.34 -8.21
CA VAL A 279 -3.82 -16.52 -8.29
C VAL A 279 -4.57 -16.77 -6.99
N ASP A 280 -3.91 -16.58 -5.83
CA ASP A 280 -4.55 -16.77 -4.52
C ASP A 280 -5.75 -15.84 -4.33
N LYS A 281 -5.67 -14.60 -4.82
CA LYS A 281 -6.77 -13.63 -4.76
C LYS A 281 -7.92 -14.00 -5.69
N ILE A 282 -7.63 -14.49 -6.89
CA ILE A 282 -8.67 -14.98 -7.81
C ILE A 282 -9.38 -16.20 -7.22
N VAL A 283 -8.63 -17.16 -6.67
CA VAL A 283 -9.19 -18.34 -6.01
C VAL A 283 -10.07 -17.94 -4.82
N GLU A 284 -9.63 -16.99 -3.99
CA GLU A 284 -10.41 -16.47 -2.86
C GLU A 284 -11.78 -15.91 -3.28
N GLN A 285 -11.86 -15.26 -4.46
CA GLN A 285 -13.13 -14.73 -4.98
C GLN A 285 -14.05 -15.79 -5.58
N LEU A 286 -13.50 -16.82 -6.23
CA LEU A 286 -14.29 -17.82 -6.96
C LEU A 286 -14.70 -19.03 -6.11
N LYS A 287 -13.86 -19.38 -5.12
CA LYS A 287 -14.05 -20.58 -4.29
C LYS A 287 -15.27 -20.45 -3.40
N GLY A 288 -16.11 -21.48 -3.39
CA GLY A 288 -17.31 -21.52 -2.56
C GLY A 288 -18.54 -20.86 -3.17
N ILE A 289 -18.46 -20.28 -4.37
CA ILE A 289 -19.65 -19.76 -5.06
C ILE A 289 -20.61 -20.92 -5.34
N GLY A 290 -21.80 -20.85 -4.76
CA GLY A 290 -22.87 -21.85 -4.90
C GLY A 290 -23.60 -21.77 -6.23
N GLY A 291 -24.14 -22.90 -6.68
CA GLY A 291 -25.04 -22.97 -7.84
C GLY A 291 -26.23 -23.90 -7.56
N GLU A 292 -27.21 -23.89 -8.47
CA GLU A 292 -28.47 -24.65 -8.34
C GLU A 292 -28.26 -26.18 -8.32
N HIS A 293 -27.14 -26.65 -8.87
CA HIS A 293 -26.84 -28.07 -9.08
C HIS A 293 -25.40 -28.42 -8.60
N PRO A 294 -25.15 -28.55 -7.30
CA PRO A 294 -23.87 -29.02 -6.79
C PRO A 294 -23.66 -30.52 -7.06
N VAL A 295 -22.43 -30.95 -7.35
CA VAL A 295 -22.11 -32.36 -7.69
C VAL A 295 -20.89 -32.84 -6.92
N PHE A 296 -21.00 -34.01 -6.30
CA PHE A 296 -19.88 -34.68 -5.63
C PHE A 296 -18.89 -35.28 -6.65
N GLN A 297 -17.62 -34.96 -6.46
CA GLN A 297 -16.50 -35.59 -7.15
C GLN A 297 -15.51 -36.22 -6.17
N LYS A 298 -14.51 -36.92 -6.72
CA LYS A 298 -13.41 -37.53 -5.95
C LYS A 298 -12.70 -36.53 -5.02
N ASP A 299 -12.55 -35.29 -5.45
CA ASP A 299 -11.88 -34.21 -4.69
C ASP A 299 -12.88 -33.34 -3.89
N GLY A 300 -14.09 -33.85 -3.61
CA GLY A 300 -15.14 -33.19 -2.82
C GLY A 300 -16.29 -32.60 -3.64
N LEU A 301 -17.14 -31.81 -2.99
CA LEU A 301 -18.36 -31.24 -3.56
C LEU A 301 -18.07 -30.04 -4.45
N VAL A 302 -18.27 -30.14 -5.77
CA VAL A 302 -18.15 -29.00 -6.71
C VAL A 302 -19.48 -28.24 -6.72
N LEU A 303 -19.46 -26.97 -6.32
CA LEU A 303 -20.68 -26.19 -6.10
C LEU A 303 -21.22 -25.52 -7.36
N SER A 304 -20.33 -25.06 -8.24
CA SER A 304 -20.68 -24.30 -9.45
C SER A 304 -19.50 -24.25 -10.43
N ILE A 305 -19.68 -23.59 -11.58
CA ILE A 305 -18.63 -23.34 -12.59
C ILE A 305 -17.50 -22.45 -12.04
N PRO A 306 -17.77 -21.30 -11.37
CA PRO A 306 -16.72 -20.54 -10.67
C PRO A 306 -15.93 -21.38 -9.66
N ASP A 307 -16.63 -22.17 -8.83
CA ASP A 307 -15.97 -23.03 -7.82
C ASP A 307 -15.08 -24.07 -8.50
N ALA A 308 -15.52 -24.66 -9.61
CA ALA A 308 -14.74 -25.59 -10.43
C ALA A 308 -13.45 -24.95 -10.96
N ILE A 309 -13.50 -23.73 -11.50
CA ILE A 309 -12.32 -22.99 -11.98
C ILE A 309 -11.35 -22.74 -10.82
N SER A 310 -11.85 -22.31 -9.67
CA SER A 310 -11.04 -22.03 -8.48
C SER A 310 -10.24 -23.25 -8.02
N ARG A 311 -10.87 -24.44 -8.02
CA ARG A 311 -10.23 -25.71 -7.62
C ARG A 311 -9.10 -26.10 -8.56
N ILE A 312 -9.26 -25.86 -9.86
CA ILE A 312 -8.22 -26.17 -10.85
C ILE A 312 -7.00 -25.27 -10.64
N LEU A 313 -7.23 -23.97 -10.45
CA LEU A 313 -6.15 -23.01 -10.17
C LEU A 313 -5.47 -23.32 -8.83
N GLU A 314 -6.23 -23.58 -7.77
CA GLU A 314 -5.70 -23.92 -6.45
C GLU A 314 -4.86 -25.21 -6.49
N LYS A 315 -5.37 -26.26 -7.15
CA LYS A 315 -4.69 -27.56 -7.26
C LYS A 315 -3.37 -27.47 -8.03
N ARG A 316 -3.24 -26.53 -8.97
CA ARG A 316 -2.05 -26.39 -9.80
C ARG A 316 -1.02 -25.42 -9.19
N TYR A 317 -1.46 -24.28 -8.69
CA TYR A 317 -0.57 -23.16 -8.37
C TYR A 317 -0.42 -22.88 -6.87
N LEU A 318 -1.27 -23.45 -6.00
CA LEU A 318 -1.29 -23.11 -4.56
C LEU A 318 -0.99 -24.29 -3.63
N LYS A 319 -0.59 -25.45 -4.17
CA LYS A 319 -0.39 -26.69 -3.38
C LYS A 319 0.76 -26.64 -2.36
N ASP A 320 1.79 -25.82 -2.60
CA ASP A 320 2.93 -25.73 -1.66
C ASP A 320 2.69 -24.72 -0.52
N SER A 321 1.70 -23.84 -0.65
CA SER A 321 1.45 -22.75 0.32
C SER A 321 0.57 -23.17 1.50
N ASN A 322 -0.17 -24.27 1.40
CA ASN A 322 -1.32 -24.57 2.27
C ASN A 322 -1.09 -25.66 3.34
N GLN A 323 0.13 -26.14 3.56
CA GLN A 323 0.39 -27.09 4.65
C GLN A 323 0.41 -26.47 6.06
N LYS A 324 0.37 -25.14 6.22
CA LYS A 324 0.48 -24.49 7.55
C LYS A 324 -0.76 -23.72 8.05
N ALA A 325 -1.86 -23.62 7.31
CA ALA A 325 -2.95 -22.71 7.67
C ALA A 325 -4.31 -23.34 8.01
N ASN A 326 -4.53 -24.65 7.91
CA ASN A 326 -5.90 -25.19 7.97
C ASN A 326 -6.10 -26.41 8.88
N ARG A 327 -5.81 -26.23 10.18
CA ARG A 327 -6.27 -27.17 11.22
C ARG A 327 -7.52 -26.73 11.98
N ASN A 328 -8.12 -25.59 11.68
CA ASN A 328 -9.29 -25.07 12.41
C ASN A 328 -10.33 -24.38 11.50
N ARG A 329 -10.86 -25.09 10.51
CA ARG A 329 -12.20 -24.80 10.01
C ARG A 329 -13.06 -26.04 10.14
N ASN A 330 -13.77 -26.10 11.27
CA ASN A 330 -14.90 -26.99 11.47
C ASN A 330 -15.81 -26.90 10.23
N HIS A 331 -15.81 -27.96 9.40
CA HIS A 331 -16.92 -28.26 8.50
C HIS A 331 -18.15 -28.54 9.37
N SER A 332 -18.77 -27.48 9.90
CA SER A 332 -20.10 -27.58 10.45
C SER A 332 -21.02 -27.82 9.26
N LEU A 333 -21.49 -29.05 9.12
CA LEU A 333 -22.71 -29.41 8.38
C LEU A 333 -23.89 -28.64 8.99
N LYS A 334 -23.96 -27.32 8.76
CA LYS A 334 -25.19 -26.57 8.95
C LYS A 334 -26.09 -26.98 7.80
N GLY A 335 -26.97 -27.93 8.08
CA GLY A 335 -28.04 -28.35 7.19
C GLY A 335 -28.74 -27.14 6.60
N GLU A 336 -28.97 -27.21 5.29
CA GLU A 336 -29.70 -26.21 4.53
C GLU A 336 -31.06 -25.92 5.22
N ALA A 337 -31.56 -24.70 5.05
CA ALA A 337 -32.88 -24.31 5.55
C ALA A 337 -33.95 -24.65 4.51
N CYS A 338 -35.09 -25.16 4.96
CA CYS A 338 -36.24 -25.50 4.13
C CYS A 338 -36.72 -24.25 3.39
N PRO A 339 -36.88 -24.28 2.06
CA PRO A 339 -37.32 -23.11 1.29
C PRO A 339 -38.75 -22.68 1.61
N GLU A 340 -39.58 -23.55 2.19
CA GLU A 340 -40.97 -23.21 2.55
C GLU A 340 -41.12 -22.67 3.98
N CYS A 341 -40.39 -23.23 4.95
CA CYS A 341 -40.59 -22.88 6.37
C CYS A 341 -39.32 -22.44 7.12
N GLY A 342 -38.16 -22.44 6.46
CA GLY A 342 -36.89 -22.01 7.04
C GLY A 342 -36.28 -22.96 8.07
N GLN A 343 -36.93 -24.08 8.39
CA GLN A 343 -36.43 -25.10 9.33
C GLN A 343 -35.35 -25.97 8.69
N LYS A 344 -34.48 -26.61 9.50
CA LYS A 344 -33.43 -27.48 8.97
C LYS A 344 -34.01 -28.64 8.15
N ILE A 345 -33.42 -28.88 6.98
CA ILE A 345 -33.69 -30.07 6.15
C ILE A 345 -32.65 -31.16 6.39
N SER A 346 -33.11 -32.40 6.36
CA SER A 346 -32.29 -33.61 6.41
C SER A 346 -32.14 -34.18 5.00
N PHE A 347 -31.03 -34.87 4.75
CA PHE A 347 -30.82 -35.59 3.52
C PHE A 347 -30.94 -37.08 3.80
N GLU A 348 -32.02 -37.69 3.35
CA GLU A 348 -32.37 -39.09 3.60
C GLU A 348 -32.86 -39.72 2.29
N GLU A 349 -32.54 -40.99 2.06
CA GLU A 349 -32.94 -41.77 0.88
C GLU A 349 -32.64 -41.11 -0.49
N GLY A 350 -31.60 -40.27 -0.55
CA GLY A 350 -31.20 -39.57 -1.77
C GLY A 350 -31.99 -38.29 -2.06
N CYS A 351 -32.80 -37.81 -1.11
CA CYS A 351 -33.58 -36.59 -1.24
C CYS A 351 -33.43 -35.63 -0.05
N MET A 352 -33.71 -34.34 -0.26
CA MET A 352 -33.82 -33.36 0.82
C MET A 352 -35.26 -33.30 1.31
N THR A 353 -35.45 -33.60 2.60
CA THR A 353 -36.76 -33.71 3.23
C THR A 353 -36.85 -32.80 4.45
N CYS A 354 -37.96 -32.07 4.58
CA CYS A 354 -38.27 -31.28 5.76
C CYS A 354 -39.27 -32.02 6.63
N HIS A 355 -38.84 -32.51 7.78
CA HIS A 355 -39.74 -33.18 8.73
C HIS A 355 -40.75 -32.23 9.41
N PHE A 356 -40.60 -30.91 9.23
CA PHE A 356 -41.50 -29.94 9.85
C PHE A 356 -42.72 -29.60 8.98
N CYS A 357 -42.52 -29.31 7.68
CA CYS A 357 -43.61 -28.96 6.76
C CYS A 357 -43.93 -30.03 5.72
N GLY A 358 -43.16 -31.13 5.66
CA GLY A 358 -43.36 -32.20 4.69
C GLY A 358 -42.75 -31.93 3.30
N TYR A 359 -42.04 -30.82 3.11
CA TYR A 359 -41.35 -30.50 1.85
C TYR A 359 -40.35 -31.59 1.46
N SER A 360 -40.43 -32.08 0.22
CA SER A 360 -39.46 -32.99 -0.40
C SER A 360 -38.98 -32.42 -1.72
N LYS A 361 -37.67 -32.44 -1.98
CA LYS A 361 -37.13 -31.92 -3.26
C LYS A 361 -37.40 -32.86 -4.44
N CYS A 362 -37.76 -34.12 -4.18
CA CYS A 362 -37.85 -35.19 -5.18
C CYS A 362 -39.26 -35.78 -5.27
N GLY A 363 -40.24 -35.16 -4.61
CA GLY A 363 -41.66 -35.49 -4.65
C GLY A 363 -42.51 -34.27 -4.46
#